data_AF-A0AAE3HAU4-F1
#
_entry.id   AF-A0AAE3HAU4-F1
#
_cell.length_a   1.000
_cell.length_b   1.000
_cell.length_c   1.000
_cell.angle_alpha   90.00
_cell.angle_beta   90.00
_cell.angle_gamma   90.00
#
_symmetry.space_group_name_H-M   'P 1'
#
loop_
_entity.id
_entity.type
_entity.pdbx_description
1 polymer ?
#
loop_
_entity_poly.entity_id
_entity_poly.type
_entity_poly.pdbx_seq_one_letter_code
_entity_poly.pdbx_strand_id
1 'polypeptide(L)'
;MEHDKRMPARYWIYVWGLLAVFFAFSYVAYMTEGSVSVFLVSMMVAALITLWLAAVHWIFFSDSLLYKIVAVILGGVFFVVVVILIQLVYEGLVLKKKTAGHIQK
;
A
#
# COMPACT_ATOMS: atom_id res chain seq x y z
N MET A 1 21.99 -25.63 14.66
CA MET A 1 21.74 -25.11 13.30
C MET A 1 20.64 -24.09 13.43
N GLU A 2 20.99 -22.81 13.43
CA GLU A 2 20.02 -21.72 13.53
C GLU A 2 19.12 -21.75 12.28
N HIS A 3 17.85 -22.07 12.50
CA HIS A 3 16.83 -21.84 11.49
C HIS A 3 16.70 -20.33 11.30
N ASP A 4 17.28 -19.79 10.22
CA ASP A 4 16.95 -18.45 9.77
C ASP A 4 15.44 -18.40 9.55
N LYS A 5 14.72 -17.73 10.46
CA LYS A 5 13.26 -17.68 10.46
C LYS A 5 12.73 -16.75 9.37
N ARG A 6 13.61 -16.05 8.64
CA ARG A 6 13.24 -15.13 7.57
C ARG A 6 12.63 -15.90 6.39
N MET A 7 11.54 -15.36 5.84
CA MET A 7 10.92 -15.91 4.64
C MET A 7 11.94 -15.93 3.47
N PRO A 8 12.16 -17.10 2.85
CA PRO A 8 13.07 -17.22 1.71
C PRO A 8 12.61 -16.32 0.55
N ALA A 9 13.57 -15.73 -0.17
CA ALA A 9 13.30 -14.80 -1.28
C ALA A 9 12.32 -15.37 -2.33
N ARG A 10 12.32 -16.69 -2.54
CA ARG A 10 11.39 -17.38 -3.46
C ARG A 10 9.92 -17.12 -3.12
N TYR A 11 9.56 -17.02 -1.84
CA TYR A 11 8.16 -16.84 -1.45
C TYR A 11 7.71 -15.38 -1.51
N TRP A 12 8.63 -14.42 -1.66
CA TRP A 12 8.24 -13.02 -1.88
C TRP A 12 7.37 -12.87 -3.12
N ILE A 13 7.54 -13.71 -4.15
CA ILE A 13 6.72 -13.69 -5.36
C ILE A 13 5.20 -13.68 -5.07
N TYR A 14 4.75 -14.33 -3.99
CA TYR A 14 3.34 -14.34 -3.58
C TYR A 14 2.89 -12.99 -3.03
N VAL A 15 3.76 -12.28 -2.31
CA VAL A 15 3.54 -10.91 -1.84
C VAL A 15 3.43 -9.96 -3.02
N TRP A 16 4.34 -10.08 -3.99
CA TRP A 16 4.30 -9.31 -5.24
C TRP A 16 3.03 -9.59 -6.05
N GLY A 17 2.58 -10.84 -6.11
CA GLY A 17 1.32 -11.22 -6.75
C GLY A 17 0.09 -10.59 -6.08
N LEU A 18 0.05 -10.58 -4.74
CA LEU A 18 -1.03 -9.93 -4.00
C LEU A 18 -1.05 -8.40 -4.24
N LEU A 19 0.13 -7.77 -4.25
CA LEU A 19 0.31 -6.37 -4.61
C LEU A 19 -0.19 -6.07 -6.02
N ALA A 20 0.12 -6.92 -7.00
CA ALA A 20 -0.34 -6.77 -8.38
C ALA A 20 -1.86 -6.84 -8.49
N VAL A 21 -2.52 -7.74 -7.76
CA VAL A 21 -3.99 -7.81 -7.69
C VAL A 21 -4.56 -6.53 -7.08
N PHE A 22 -3.99 -6.06 -5.96
CA PHE A 22 -4.41 -4.81 -5.31
C PHE A 22 -4.30 -3.61 -6.26
N PHE A 23 -3.25 -3.59 -7.08
CA PHE A 23 -3.00 -2.59 -8.10
C PHE A 23 -4.02 -2.62 -9.24
N ALA A 24 -4.40 -3.82 -9.69
CA ALA A 24 -5.42 -3.97 -10.72
C ALA A 24 -6.77 -3.39 -10.26
N PHE A 25 -7.15 -3.62 -8.99
CA PHE A 25 -8.37 -3.04 -8.43
C PHE A 25 -8.29 -1.54 -8.21
N SER A 26 -7.14 -1.00 -7.79
CA SER A 26 -6.96 0.45 -7.62
C SER A 26 -6.94 1.18 -8.97
N TYR A 27 -6.32 0.62 -10.02
CA TYR A 27 -6.32 1.19 -11.37
C TYR A 27 -7.73 1.43 -11.91
N VAL A 28 -8.65 0.49 -11.70
CA VAL A 28 -10.06 0.61 -12.11
C VAL A 28 -10.74 1.82 -11.44
N ALA A 29 -10.34 2.18 -10.22
CA ALA A 29 -10.90 3.33 -9.51
C ALA A 29 -10.42 4.69 -10.08
N TYR A 30 -9.26 4.73 -10.74
CA TYR A 30 -8.62 5.97 -11.24
C TYR A 30 -8.68 6.15 -12.76
N MET A 31 -9.44 5.32 -13.49
CA MET A 31 -9.56 5.37 -14.96
C MET A 31 -9.98 6.75 -15.53
N THR A 32 -10.45 7.69 -14.72
CA THR A 32 -10.79 9.05 -15.18
C THR A 32 -9.60 10.01 -15.31
N GLU A 33 -8.41 9.65 -14.81
CA GLU A 33 -7.19 10.44 -14.92
C GLU A 33 -6.17 9.71 -15.82
N GLY A 34 -5.41 10.44 -16.65
CA GLY A 34 -4.60 9.89 -17.74
C GLY A 34 -3.77 8.65 -17.40
N SER A 35 -3.74 7.68 -18.33
CA SER A 35 -3.23 6.32 -18.11
C SER A 35 -1.78 6.24 -17.63
N VAL A 36 -0.92 7.18 -18.04
CA VAL A 36 0.52 7.17 -17.70
C VAL A 36 0.78 7.66 -16.29
N SER A 37 0.11 8.73 -15.84
CA SER A 37 0.31 9.27 -14.48
C SER A 37 -0.20 8.31 -13.42
N VAL A 38 -1.34 7.65 -13.67
CA VAL A 38 -1.87 6.62 -12.77
C VAL A 38 -0.90 5.45 -12.68
N PHE A 39 -0.37 4.97 -13.80
CA PHE A 39 0.60 3.88 -13.81
C PHE A 39 1.87 4.20 -13.00
N LEU A 40 2.45 5.39 -13.17
CA LEU A 40 3.65 5.82 -12.45
C LEU A 40 3.39 5.98 -10.94
N VAL A 41 2.28 6.63 -10.56
CA VAL A 41 1.90 6.81 -9.16
C VAL A 41 1.68 5.46 -8.50
N SER A 42 0.95 4.57 -9.16
CA SER A 42 0.70 3.24 -8.62
C SER A 42 2.01 2.44 -8.51
N MET A 43 2.92 2.49 -9.49
CA MET A 43 4.24 1.83 -9.41
C MET A 43 5.04 2.33 -8.20
N MET A 44 5.04 3.64 -7.96
CA MET A 44 5.69 4.24 -6.81
C MET A 44 5.07 3.74 -5.49
N VAL A 45 3.73 3.69 -5.41
CA VAL A 45 3.03 3.16 -4.22
C VAL A 45 3.36 1.69 -3.99
N ALA A 46 3.39 0.87 -5.05
CA ALA A 46 3.75 -0.54 -4.94
C ALA A 46 5.20 -0.74 -4.44
N ALA A 47 6.15 0.05 -4.94
CA ALA A 47 7.52 0.02 -4.48
C ALA A 47 7.64 0.43 -3.00
N LEU A 48 6.93 1.49 -2.59
CA LEU A 48 6.89 1.96 -1.20
C LEU A 48 6.29 0.92 -0.25
N ILE A 49 5.16 0.30 -0.63
CA ILE A 49 4.53 -0.76 0.18
C ILE A 49 5.46 -1.97 0.28
N THR A 50 6.11 -2.35 -0.82
CA THR A 50 7.05 -3.48 -0.82
C THR A 50 8.24 -3.23 0.10
N LEU A 51 8.84 -2.03 0.03
CA LEU A 51 9.96 -1.62 0.89
C LEU A 51 9.54 -1.61 2.37
N TRP A 52 8.36 -1.05 2.66
CA TRP A 52 7.81 -1.04 4.01
C TRP A 52 7.56 -2.45 4.54
N LEU A 53 6.95 -3.32 3.75
CA LEU A 53 6.70 -4.71 4.15
C LEU A 53 8.01 -5.46 4.42
N ALA A 54 9.06 -5.19 3.63
CA ALA A 54 10.38 -5.76 3.83
C ALA A 54 11.01 -5.31 5.14
N ALA A 55 10.88 -4.02 5.48
CA ALA A 55 11.35 -3.47 6.75
C ALA A 55 10.59 -4.10 7.95
N VAL A 56 9.26 -4.15 7.89
CA VAL A 56 8.43 -4.79 8.95
C VAL A 56 8.78 -6.26 9.10
N HIS A 57 8.94 -6.99 7.99
CA HIS A 57 9.34 -8.39 7.99
C HIS A 57 10.71 -8.60 8.66
N TRP A 58 11.72 -7.77 8.32
CA TRP A 58 13.03 -7.86 8.96
C TRP A 58 12.92 -7.64 10.47
N ILE A 59 12.24 -6.58 10.90
CA ILE A 59 12.09 -6.25 12.32
C ILE A 59 11.33 -7.38 13.06
N PHE A 60 10.28 -7.94 12.45
CA PHE A 60 9.49 -9.02 13.03
C PHE A 60 10.28 -10.32 13.23
N PHE A 61 11.21 -10.62 12.33
CA PHE A 61 12.07 -11.81 12.44
C PHE A 61 13.36 -11.58 13.24
N SER A 62 13.49 -10.46 13.95
CA SER A 62 14.55 -10.30 14.94
C SER A 62 14.26 -11.12 16.21
N ASP A 63 15.32 -11.45 16.96
CA ASP A 63 15.22 -12.27 18.18
C ASP A 63 14.58 -11.55 19.37
N SER A 64 14.45 -10.22 19.32
CA SER A 64 13.87 -9.42 20.40
C SER A 64 12.35 -9.33 20.31
N LEU A 65 11.66 -9.67 21.40
CA LEU A 65 10.20 -9.55 21.52
C LEU A 65 9.73 -8.10 21.39
N LEU A 66 10.53 -7.13 21.86
CA LEU A 66 10.27 -5.70 21.71
C LEU A 66 10.16 -5.30 20.23
N TYR A 67 11.08 -5.76 19.38
CA TYR A 67 11.04 -5.46 17.95
C TYR A 67 9.84 -6.09 17.26
N LYS A 68 9.39 -7.28 17.69
CA LYS A 68 8.15 -7.88 17.16
C LYS A 68 6.92 -7.02 17.46
N ILE A 69 6.80 -6.50 18.67
CA ILE A 69 5.71 -5.58 19.04
C ILE A 69 5.78 -4.32 18.17
N VAL A 70 6.97 -3.73 18.03
CA VAL A 70 7.20 -2.57 17.16
C VAL A 70 6.83 -2.89 15.71
N ALA A 71 7.17 -4.07 15.19
CA ALA A 71 6.81 -4.50 13.84
C ALA A 71 5.30 -4.62 13.65
N VAL A 72 4.56 -5.16 14.64
CA VAL A 72 3.09 -5.22 14.58
C VAL A 72 2.48 -3.82 14.59
N ILE A 73 3.01 -2.92 15.44
CA ILE A 73 2.52 -1.53 15.52
C ILE A 73 2.82 -0.79 14.20
N LEU A 74 4.06 -0.82 13.72
CA LEU A 74 4.45 -0.19 12.45
C LEU A 74 3.70 -0.80 11.27
N GLY A 75 3.45 -2.12 11.32
CA GLY A 75 2.62 -2.90 10.40
C GLY A 75 1.18 -2.40 10.34
N GLY A 76 0.52 -2.29 11.49
CA GLY A 76 -0.88 -1.90 11.57
C GLY A 76 -1.11 -0.41 11.35
N VAL A 77 -0.34 0.45 12.04
CA VAL A 77 -0.55 1.90 12.01
C VAL A 77 -0.33 2.47 10.62
N PHE A 78 0.71 2.04 9.91
CA PHE A 78 0.95 2.50 8.54
C PHE A 78 -0.22 2.13 7.61
N PHE A 79 -0.77 0.92 7.73
CA PHE A 79 -1.90 0.49 6.91
C PHE A 79 -3.14 1.35 7.16
N VAL A 80 -3.44 1.65 8.43
CA VAL A 80 -4.55 2.54 8.81
C VAL A 80 -4.36 3.94 8.20
N VAL A 81 -3.16 4.50 8.28
CA VAL A 81 -2.86 5.83 7.68
C VAL A 81 -3.06 5.81 6.17
N VAL A 82 -2.58 4.78 5.47
CA VAL A 82 -2.76 4.65 4.01
C VAL A 82 -4.23 4.58 3.62
N VAL A 83 -5.03 3.79 4.33
CA VAL A 83 -6.48 3.68 4.08
C VAL A 83 -7.16 5.03 4.28
N ILE A 84 -6.86 5.75 5.38
CA ILE A 84 -7.41 7.09 5.64
C ILE A 84 -7.04 8.06 4.51
N LEU A 85 -5.79 8.06 4.05
CA LEU A 85 -5.35 8.93 2.97
C LEU A 85 -6.08 8.65 1.66
N ILE A 86 -6.25 7.37 1.29
CA ILE A 86 -7.01 6.99 0.10
C ILE A 86 -8.46 7.48 0.22
N GLN A 87 -9.06 7.31 1.40
CA GLN A 87 -10.44 7.70 1.68
C GLN A 87 -10.62 9.23 1.58
N LEU A 88 -9.70 10.01 2.13
CA LEU A 88 -9.68 11.48 2.01
C LEU A 88 -9.51 11.95 0.55
N VAL A 89 -8.64 11.30 -0.22
CA VAL A 89 -8.46 11.60 -1.65
C VAL A 89 -9.74 11.29 -2.42
N TYR A 90 -10.36 10.14 -2.19
CA TYR A 90 -11.60 9.74 -2.85
C TYR A 90 -12.74 10.71 -2.51
N GLU A 91 -12.94 11.04 -1.23
CA GLU A 91 -13.94 12.02 -0.78
C GLU A 91 -13.68 13.39 -1.39
N GLY A 92 -12.42 13.85 -1.46
CA GLY A 92 -12.03 15.10 -2.10
C GLY A 92 -12.34 15.12 -3.61
N LEU A 93 -12.08 14.03 -4.33
CA LEU A 93 -12.40 13.90 -5.76
C LEU A 93 -13.91 13.90 -6.01
N VAL A 94 -14.69 13.20 -5.17
CA VAL A 94 -16.15 13.18 -5.23
C VAL A 94 -16.73 14.57 -4.96
N LEU A 95 -16.24 15.27 -3.94
CA LEU A 95 -16.65 16.65 -3.62
C LEU A 95 -16.35 17.61 -4.78
N LYS A 96 -15.16 17.51 -5.39
CA LYS A 96 -14.80 18.32 -6.57
C LYS A 96 -15.74 18.09 -7.76
N LYS A 97 -16.09 16.83 -8.07
CA LYS A 97 -17.04 16.50 -9.15
C LYS A 97 -18.44 17.07 -8.86
N LYS A 98 -18.90 16.99 -7.61
CA LYS A 98 -20.22 17.51 -7.21
C LYS A 98 -20.32 19.03 -7.34
N THR A 99 -19.27 19.76 -6.97
CA THR A 99 -19.20 21.23 -7.09
C THR A 99 -19.13 21.67 -8.56
N ALA A 100 -18.35 21.00 -9.40
CA ALA A 100 -18.26 21.31 -10.83
C ALA A 100 -19.60 21.10 -11.57
N GLY A 101 -20.35 20.05 -11.22
CA GLY A 101 -21.69 19.80 -11.78
C GLY A 101 -22.77 20.80 -11.35
N HIS A 102 -22.55 21.54 -10.26
CA HIS A 102 -23.48 22.55 -9.76
C HIS A 102 -23.27 23.95 -10.36
N ILE A 103 -22.11 24.21 -10.97
CA ILE A 103 -21.80 25.50 -11.64
C ILE A 103 -22.31 25.51 -13.11
N GLN A 104 -22.66 24.34 -13.67
CA GLN A 104 -23.21 24.22 -15.02
C GLN A 104 -24.75 24.22 -15.10
N LYS A 105 -25.47 24.60 -14.05
CA LYS A 105 -26.92 24.80 -14.08
C LYS A 105 -27.30 26.25 -13.90
#